data_AF-A0A820J4Q0-F1
#
_entry.id   AF-A0A820J4Q0-F1
#
_cell.length_a   1.000
_cell.length_b   1.000
_cell.length_c   1.000
_cell.angle_alpha   90.00
_cell.angle_beta   90.00
_cell.angle_gamma   90.00
#
_symmetry.space_group_name_H-M   'P 1'
#
loop_
_entity.id
_entity.type
_entity.pdbx_description
1 polymer ?
#
loop_
_entity_poly.entity_id
_entity_poly.type
_entity_poly.pdbx_seq_one_letter_code
_entity_poly.pdbx_strand_id
1 'polypeptide(L)'
;MKVVIALCVLFVGAYCAPVYDDEWTLFKRTYGKQYNSVEEEANRRTIWEANLAKIHKHNLEADLDLHTYTLGMNRFGDMVIYFCFTP
;
A
#
# COMPACT_ATOMS: atom_id res chain seq x y z
N MET A 1 15.31 -18.57 -27.37
CA MET A 1 13.91 -18.18 -27.04
C MET A 1 13.37 -18.90 -25.80
N LYS A 2 13.43 -20.24 -25.70
CA LYS A 2 12.95 -20.97 -24.50
C LYS A 2 13.65 -20.58 -23.19
N VAL A 3 14.96 -20.32 -23.24
CA VAL A 3 15.77 -19.89 -22.08
C VAL A 3 15.42 -18.48 -21.59
N VAL A 4 15.14 -17.56 -22.52
CA VAL A 4 14.71 -16.19 -22.20
C VAL A 4 13.32 -16.20 -21.56
N ILE A 5 12.41 -17.01 -22.11
CA ILE A 5 11.06 -17.19 -21.54
C ILE A 5 11.14 -17.83 -20.14
N ALA A 6 11.99 -18.84 -19.94
CA ALA A 6 12.19 -19.47 -18.63
C ALA A 6 12.76 -18.49 -17.59
N LEU A 7 13.72 -17.63 -17.97
CA LEU A 7 14.23 -16.57 -17.10
C LEU A 7 13.13 -15.55 -16.76
N CYS A 8 12.36 -15.09 -17.74
CA CYS A 8 11.23 -14.18 -17.50
C CYS A 8 10.19 -14.78 -16.53
N VAL A 9 9.87 -16.07 -16.64
CA VAL A 9 8.92 -16.74 -15.74
C VAL A 9 9.49 -16.89 -14.32
N LEU A 10 10.80 -17.15 -14.17
CA LEU A 10 11.46 -17.20 -12.87
C LEU A 10 11.52 -15.81 -12.19
N PHE A 11 11.74 -14.74 -12.97
CA PHE A 11 11.66 -13.38 -12.46
C PHE A 11 10.22 -13.06 -12.03
N VAL A 12 9.20 -13.35 -12.86
CA VAL A 12 7.78 -13.10 -12.53
C VAL A 12 7.32 -13.88 -11.29
N GLY A 13 7.74 -15.14 -11.13
CA GLY A 13 7.40 -15.99 -9.99
C GLY A 13 8.00 -15.56 -8.65
N ALA A 14 9.05 -14.73 -8.67
CA ALA A 14 9.72 -14.22 -7.46
C ALA A 14 9.05 -12.96 -6.86
N TYR A 15 8.08 -12.35 -7.54
CA TYR A 15 7.39 -11.13 -7.06
C TYR A 15 6.21 -11.40 -6.11
N CYS A 16 6.01 -12.63 -5.65
CA CYS A 16 5.04 -12.93 -4.59
C CYS A 16 5.66 -12.77 -3.19
N ALA A 17 6.66 -11.89 -3.05
CA ALA A 17 7.07 -11.42 -1.74
C ALA A 17 6.02 -10.40 -1.27
N PRO A 18 5.47 -10.54 -0.06
CA PRO A 18 4.48 -9.60 0.42
C PRO A 18 5.12 -8.23 0.59
N VAL A 19 4.67 -7.27 -0.20
CA VAL A 19 5.24 -5.92 -0.23
C VAL A 19 4.69 -5.15 0.97
N TYR A 20 5.55 -4.50 1.74
CA TYR A 20 5.21 -3.66 2.90
C TYR A 20 4.70 -4.38 4.18
N ASP A 21 5.03 -5.65 4.38
CA ASP A 21 4.54 -6.41 5.56
C ASP A 21 5.10 -5.90 6.89
N ASP A 22 6.36 -5.46 6.89
CA ASP A 22 7.00 -4.88 8.08
C ASP A 22 6.32 -3.55 8.44
N GLU A 23 6.03 -2.72 7.43
CA GLU A 23 5.34 -1.45 7.57
C GLU A 23 3.87 -1.64 8.00
N TRP A 24 3.19 -2.69 7.51
CA TRP A 24 1.86 -3.05 8.01
C TRP A 24 1.88 -3.37 9.49
N THR A 25 2.85 -4.21 9.88
CA THR A 25 2.99 -4.69 11.24
C THR A 25 3.32 -3.53 12.17
N LEU A 26 4.21 -2.64 11.74
CA LEU A 26 4.55 -1.42 12.45
C LEU A 26 3.34 -0.48 12.55
N PHE A 27 2.58 -0.28 11.48
CA PHE A 27 1.36 0.54 11.48
C PHE A 27 0.34 0.02 12.50
N LYS A 28 0.03 -1.28 12.46
CA LYS A 28 -0.92 -1.90 13.39
C LYS A 28 -0.44 -1.75 14.84
N ARG A 29 0.85 -1.99 15.10
CA ARG A 29 1.45 -1.83 16.43
C ARG A 29 1.38 -0.37 16.91
N THR A 30 1.72 0.58 16.04
CA THR A 30 1.79 2.01 16.36
C THR A 30 0.42 2.57 16.74
N TYR A 31 -0.64 2.13 16.06
CA TYR A 31 -2.00 2.63 16.28
C TYR A 31 -2.92 1.65 17.02
N GLY A 32 -2.38 0.56 17.57
CA GLY A 32 -3.13 -0.45 18.33
C GLY A 32 -4.26 -1.09 17.54
N LYS A 33 -4.07 -1.33 16.23
CA LYS A 33 -5.10 -1.89 15.36
C LYS A 33 -5.34 -3.36 15.65
N GLN A 34 -6.60 -3.71 15.82
CA GLN A 34 -7.08 -5.09 15.94
C GLN A 34 -8.32 -5.21 15.04
N TYR A 35 -8.40 -6.30 14.29
CA TYR A 35 -9.48 -6.57 13.36
C TYR A 35 -10.18 -7.87 13.76
N ASN A 36 -11.49 -7.94 13.53
CA ASN A 36 -12.31 -9.05 14.04
C ASN A 36 -12.21 -10.31 13.18
N SER A 37 -11.73 -10.19 11.95
CA SER A 37 -11.55 -11.30 11.02
C SER A 37 -10.36 -11.10 10.09
N VAL A 38 -9.87 -12.21 9.54
CA VAL A 38 -8.83 -12.21 8.49
C VAL A 38 -9.30 -11.44 7.24
N GLU A 39 -10.59 -11.54 6.92
CA GLU A 39 -11.20 -10.81 5.80
C GLU A 39 -11.22 -9.30 6.06
N GLU A 40 -11.58 -8.87 7.28
CA GLU A 40 -11.51 -7.45 7.65
C GLU A 40 -10.07 -6.95 7.55
N GLU A 41 -9.11 -7.71 8.09
CA GLU A 41 -7.70 -7.32 8.02
C GLU A 41 -7.21 -7.21 6.57
N ALA A 42 -7.56 -8.16 5.70
CA ALA A 42 -7.19 -8.13 4.28
C ALA A 42 -7.79 -6.91 3.55
N ASN A 43 -9.05 -6.56 3.84
CA ASN A 43 -9.68 -5.37 3.30
C ASN A 43 -8.99 -4.09 3.80
N ARG A 44 -8.68 -4.02 5.10
CA ARG A 44 -7.98 -2.89 5.73
C ARG A 44 -6.56 -2.73 5.19
N ARG A 45 -5.87 -3.84 4.95
CA ARG A 45 -4.55 -3.89 4.32
C ARG A 45 -4.59 -3.30 2.91
N THR A 46 -5.55 -3.71 2.10
CA THR A 46 -5.74 -3.17 0.74
C THR A 46 -5.94 -1.65 0.74
N ILE A 47 -6.77 -1.15 1.65
CA ILE A 47 -7.03 0.29 1.80
C ILE A 47 -5.76 1.02 2.25
N TRP A 48 -5.03 0.44 3.20
CA TRP A 48 -3.78 1.00 3.71
C TRP A 48 -2.71 1.10 2.64
N GLU A 49 -2.55 0.08 1.80
CA GLU A 49 -1.61 0.10 0.67
C GLU A 49 -1.98 1.17 -0.36
N ALA A 50 -3.27 1.31 -0.67
CA ALA A 50 -3.75 2.38 -1.56
C ALA A 50 -3.45 3.78 -1.01
N ASN A 51 -3.65 3.99 0.30
CA ASN A 51 -3.33 5.25 0.96
C ASN A 51 -1.81 5.49 1.04
N LEU A 52 -1.00 4.45 1.26
CA LEU A 52 0.46 4.55 1.22
C LEU A 52 0.94 4.98 -0.16
N ALA A 53 0.43 4.35 -1.22
CA ALA A 53 0.73 4.72 -2.61
C ALA A 53 0.35 6.19 -2.90
N LYS A 54 -0.80 6.64 -2.40
CA LYS A 54 -1.23 8.04 -2.51
C LYS A 54 -0.27 9.00 -1.80
N ILE A 55 0.17 8.66 -0.59
CA ILE A 55 1.15 9.45 0.17
C ILE A 55 2.46 9.57 -0.62
N HIS A 56 2.99 8.45 -1.12
CA HIS A 56 4.23 8.45 -1.89
C HIS A 56 4.12 9.30 -3.16
N LYS A 57 3.02 9.14 -3.92
CA LYS A 57 2.78 9.93 -5.13
C LYS A 57 2.71 11.42 -4.81
N HIS A 58 1.92 11.81 -3.80
CA HIS A 58 1.77 13.21 -3.42
C HIS A 58 3.09 13.83 -2.95
N ASN A 59 3.89 13.10 -2.16
CA ASN A 59 5.16 13.62 -1.66
C ASN A 59 6.19 13.76 -2.78
N LEU A 60 6.20 12.85 -3.76
CA LEU A 60 7.00 13.02 -4.96
C LEU A 60 6.58 14.27 -5.76
N GLU A 61 5.27 14.53 -5.88
CA GLU A 61 4.76 15.74 -6.50
C GLU A 61 5.13 17.01 -5.68
N ALA A 62 5.13 16.92 -4.35
CA ALA A 62 5.55 18.01 -3.46
C ALA A 62 7.05 18.33 -3.61
N ASP A 63 7.90 17.31 -3.78
CA ASP A 63 9.34 17.47 -4.06
C ASP A 63 9.61 18.15 -5.41
N LEU A 64 8.61 18.16 -6.31
CA LEU A 64 8.61 18.89 -7.58
C LEU A 64 7.93 20.27 -7.48
N ASP A 65 7.72 20.78 -6.26
CA ASP A 65 7.04 22.04 -5.95
C ASP A 65 5.58 22.13 -6.47
N LEU A 66 4.94 20.99 -6.78
CA LEU A 66 3.53 20.96 -7.22
C LEU A 66 2.55 21.04 -6.05
N HIS A 67 3.01 20.77 -4.82
CA HIS A 67 2.24 20.91 -3.59
C HIS A 67 3.07 21.66 -2.54
N THR A 68 2.39 22.42 -1.69
CA THR A 68 3.01 23.20 -0.60
C THR A 68 3.09 22.43 0.73
N TYR A 69 2.70 21.16 0.73
CA TYR A 69 2.65 20.31 1.91
C TYR A 69 2.98 18.86 1.53
N THR A 70 3.21 18.03 2.55
CA THR A 70 3.44 16.60 2.41
C THR A 70 2.38 15.82 3.19
N LEU A 71 2.09 14.61 2.75
CA LEU A 71 1.26 13.65 3.46
C LEU A 71 2.11 12.68 4.27
N GLY A 72 1.52 12.11 5.32
CA GLY A 72 2.15 11.10 6.15
C GLY A 72 1.15 10.04 6.59
N MET A 73 1.66 8.82 6.79
CA MET A 73 0.84 7.71 7.26
C MET A 73 0.37 7.98 8.70
N ASN A 74 -0.94 7.96 8.93
CA ASN A 74 -1.55 8.28 10.22
C ASN A 74 -2.59 7.23 10.62
N ARG A 75 -3.21 7.35 11.80
CA ARG A 75 -4.20 6.38 12.34
C ARG A 75 -5.39 6.06 11.43
N PHE A 76 -5.65 6.89 10.42
CA PHE A 76 -6.71 6.73 9.43
C PHE A 76 -6.24 6.07 8.12
N GLY A 77 -4.99 5.61 8.07
CA GLY A 77 -4.41 4.98 6.89
C GLY A 77 -5.18 3.77 6.37
N ASP A 78 -5.91 3.06 7.22
CA ASP A 78 -6.75 1.89 6.88
C ASP A 78 -8.23 2.25 6.63
N MET A 79 -8.53 3.54 6.47
CA MET A 79 -9.87 4.04 6.17
C MET A 79 -9.93 4.53 4.73
N VAL A 80 -11.03 4.22 4.06
CA VAL A 80 -11.32 4.80 2.75
C VAL A 80 -11.79 6.24 2.94
N ILE A 81 -11.18 7.15 2.19
CA ILE A 81 -11.73 8.49 2.00
C ILE A 81 -12.85 8.30 0.96
N TYR A 82 -14.05 7.97 1.42
CA TYR A 82 -15.21 7.82 0.55
C TYR A 82 -15.49 9.15 -0.14
N PHE A 83 -15.20 9.27 -1.44
CA PHE A 83 -16.15 9.72 -2.47
C PHE A 83 -15.53 9.53 -3.86
N CYS A 84 -16.31 8.88 -4.73
CA CYS A 84 -16.07 8.61 -6.15
C CYS A 84 -15.15 7.43 -6.47
N PHE A 85 -15.71 6.22 -6.44
CA PHE A 85 -15.76 5.32 -7.61
C PHE A 85 -16.77 4.20 -7.31
N THR A 86 -18.04 4.48 -7.61
CA THR A 86 -19.04 3.48 -8.01
C THR A 86 -19.62 3.97 -9.32
N PRO A 87 -19.42 3.28 -10.45
CA PRO A 87 -20.54 2.85 -11.27
C PRO A 87 -21.28 1.68 -10.62
#